data_AF-M7P6C0-F1
#
_entry.id   AF-M7P6C0-F1
#
_cell.length_a   1.000
_cell.length_b   1.000
_cell.length_c   1.000
_cell.angle_alpha   90.00
_cell.angle_beta   90.00
_cell.angle_gamma   90.00
#
_symmetry.space_group_name_H-M   'P 1'
#
loop_
_entity.id
_entity.type
_entity.pdbx_description
1 polymer ?
#
loop_
_entity_poly.entity_id
_entity_poly.type
_entity_poly.pdbx_seq_one_letter_code
_entity_poly.pdbx_strand_id
1 'polypeptide(L)'
;MKWLFLLFIVVPTTELAVLLYAGSHIGVFETILLILLTAAAGSYLAKREGLRAWQDIRKQAAEGYPPGDAALDGLFILAGGLMLLFPGFITDVIGLFLLIPGVRKKLKPFLYRQIRKKMKNGSVVIIR
;
A
#
# COMPACT_ATOMS: atom_id res chain seq x y z
N MET A 1 -21.67 -0.74 -1.39
CA MET A 1 -21.64 -0.29 -2.81
C MET A 1 -21.55 1.23 -2.95
N LYS A 2 -22.46 2.03 -2.37
CA LYS A 2 -22.44 3.51 -2.50
C LYS A 2 -21.10 4.17 -2.10
N TRP A 3 -20.44 3.66 -1.06
CA TRP A 3 -19.15 4.18 -0.60
C TRP A 3 -17.99 3.94 -1.59
N LEU A 4 -17.94 2.76 -2.21
CA LEU A 4 -16.92 2.43 -3.21
C LEU A 4 -17.04 3.34 -4.44
N PHE A 5 -18.28 3.61 -4.87
CA PHE A 5 -18.55 4.52 -5.97
C PHE A 5 -18.10 5.96 -5.65
N LEU A 6 -18.35 6.45 -4.43
CA LEU A 6 -17.86 7.76 -4.00
C LEU A 6 -16.34 7.84 -3.99
N LEU A 7 -15.65 6.84 -3.44
CA LEU A 7 -14.18 6.81 -3.45
C LEU A 7 -13.62 6.81 -4.89
N PHE A 8 -14.22 6.03 -5.78
CA PHE A 8 -13.78 5.93 -7.17
C PHE A 8 -13.95 7.22 -7.97
N ILE A 9 -14.89 8.10 -7.59
CA ILE A 9 -15.03 9.42 -8.21
C ILE A 9 -14.14 10.43 -7.52
N VAL A 10 -14.23 10.53 -6.19
CA VAL A 10 -13.55 11.57 -5.41
C VAL A 10 -12.04 11.47 -5.53
N VAL A 11 -11.47 10.27 -5.48
CA VAL A 11 -10.02 10.09 -5.51
C VAL A 11 -9.43 10.57 -6.86
N PRO A 12 -9.85 10.05 -8.03
CA PRO A 12 -9.32 10.52 -9.31
C PRO A 12 -9.61 11.99 -9.60
N THR A 13 -10.80 12.49 -9.23
CA THR A 13 -11.12 13.92 -9.42
C THR A 13 -10.17 14.82 -8.60
N THR A 14 -9.87 14.43 -7.37
CA THR A 14 -8.95 15.18 -6.51
C THR A 14 -7.52 15.11 -7.07
N GLU A 15 -7.08 13.96 -7.54
CA GLU A 15 -5.76 13.80 -8.16
C GLU A 15 -5.60 14.69 -9.39
N LEU A 16 -6.60 14.70 -10.28
CA LEU A 16 -6.59 15.56 -11.46
C LEU A 16 -6.54 17.04 -11.08
N ALA A 17 -7.28 17.45 -10.04
CA ALA A 17 -7.24 18.82 -9.56
C ALA A 17 -5.84 19.21 -9.04
N VAL A 18 -5.18 18.32 -8.28
CA VAL A 18 -3.82 18.55 -7.77
C VAL A 18 -2.79 18.56 -8.91
N LEU A 19 -2.90 17.66 -9.88
CA LEU A 19 -2.03 17.61 -11.05
C LEU A 19 -2.12 18.88 -11.89
N LEU A 20 -3.34 19.36 -12.13
CA LEU A 20 -3.56 20.62 -12.87
C LEU A 20 -3.01 21.82 -12.09
N TYR A 21 -3.22 21.86 -10.77
CA TYR A 21 -2.70 22.92 -9.91
C TYR A 21 -1.17 22.93 -9.86
N ALA A 22 -0.54 21.76 -9.76
CA ALA A 22 0.92 21.63 -9.79
C ALA A 22 1.47 22.02 -11.18
N GLY A 23 0.81 21.55 -12.25
CA GLY A 23 1.17 21.88 -13.63
C GLY A 23 1.10 23.38 -13.93
N SER A 24 0.14 24.10 -13.34
CA SER A 24 0.02 25.55 -13.50
C SER A 24 1.02 26.36 -12.66
N HIS A 25 1.49 25.83 -11.53
CA HIS A 25 2.42 26.54 -10.63
C HIS A 25 3.90 26.26 -10.92
N ILE A 26 4.24 25.00 -11.21
CA ILE A 26 5.62 24.53 -11.34
C ILE A 26 5.97 24.27 -12.83
N GLY A 27 4.95 24.11 -13.67
CA GLY A 27 5.09 23.76 -15.08
C GLY A 27 4.81 22.27 -15.33
N VAL A 28 4.22 21.97 -16.48
CA VAL A 28 3.80 20.61 -16.86
C VAL A 28 5.00 19.67 -16.95
N PHE A 29 6.12 20.13 -17.50
CA PHE A 29 7.33 19.32 -17.64
C PHE A 29 7.91 18.89 -16.28
N GLU A 30 8.09 19.84 -15.37
CA GLU A 30 8.58 19.57 -14.00
C GLU A 30 7.63 18.65 -13.23
N THR A 31 6.31 18.85 -13.41
CA THR A 31 5.28 18.00 -12.79
C THR A 31 5.39 16.55 -13.27
N ILE A 32 5.57 16.33 -14.57
CA ILE A 32 5.77 14.99 -15.14
C ILE A 32 7.07 14.37 -14.62
N LEU A 33 8.16 15.15 -14.56
CA LEU A 33 9.44 14.68 -14.05
C LEU A 33 9.34 14.22 -12.59
N LEU A 34 8.64 14.99 -11.75
CA LEU A 34 8.39 14.65 -10.36
C LEU A 34 7.62 13.33 -10.22
N ILE A 35 6.55 13.16 -11.01
CA ILE A 35 5.75 11.92 -11.01
C ILE A 35 6.60 10.71 -11.45
N LEU A 36 7.43 10.88 -12.47
CA LEU A 36 8.33 9.80 -12.91
C LEU A 36 9.36 9.45 -11.83
N LEU A 37 9.89 10.45 -11.12
CA LEU A 37 10.83 10.23 -10.02
C LEU A 37 10.16 9.53 -8.83
N THR A 38 8.96 9.94 -8.43
CA THR A 38 8.20 9.29 -7.34
C THR A 38 7.82 7.86 -7.72
N ALA A 39 7.33 7.65 -8.94
CA ALA A 39 6.97 6.32 -9.44
C ALA A 39 8.19 5.40 -9.53
N ALA A 40 9.35 5.89 -9.99
CA ALA A 40 10.58 5.11 -10.05
C ALA A 40 11.10 4.75 -8.66
N ALA A 41 11.16 5.72 -7.74
CA ALA A 41 11.59 5.50 -6.36
C ALA A 41 10.66 4.54 -5.62
N GLY A 42 9.34 4.72 -5.79
CA GLY A 42 8.32 3.86 -5.22
C GLY A 42 8.36 2.45 -5.76
N SER A 43 8.46 2.27 -7.08
CA SER A 43 8.60 0.96 -7.72
C SER A 43 9.86 0.23 -7.29
N TYR A 44 10.99 0.95 -7.16
CA TYR A 44 12.24 0.38 -6.65
C TYR A 44 12.08 -0.11 -5.20
N LEU A 45 11.46 0.70 -4.34
CA LEU A 45 11.22 0.32 -2.94
C LEU A 45 10.23 -0.86 -2.85
N ALA A 46 9.16 -0.87 -3.64
CA ALA A 46 8.20 -1.97 -3.73
C ALA A 46 8.87 -3.27 -4.14
N LYS A 47 9.75 -3.24 -5.15
CA LYS A 47 10.52 -4.42 -5.59
C LYS A 47 11.43 -4.93 -4.47
N ARG A 48 12.16 -4.03 -3.80
CA ARG A 48 13.11 -4.40 -2.73
C ARG A 48 12.39 -4.99 -1.53
N GLU A 49 11.35 -4.33 -1.04
CA GLU A 49 10.59 -4.77 0.12
C GLU A 49 9.74 -6.01 -0.19
N GLY A 50 9.19 -6.10 -1.40
CA GLY A 50 8.39 -7.25 -1.85
C GLY A 50 9.23 -8.52 -1.92
N LEU A 51 10.46 -8.44 -2.42
CA LEU A 51 11.40 -9.57 -2.42
C LEU A 51 11.75 -10.02 -1.00
N ARG A 52 11.97 -9.08 -0.07
CA ARG A 52 12.22 -9.40 1.35
C ARG A 52 11.02 -10.09 1.98
N ALA A 53 9.82 -9.54 1.83
CA ALA A 53 8.60 -10.14 2.36
C ALA A 53 8.38 -11.55 1.79
N TRP A 54 8.61 -11.76 0.50
CA TRP A 54 8.51 -13.09 -0.12
C TRP A 54 9.53 -14.09 0.44
N GLN A 55 10.78 -13.66 0.64
CA GLN A 55 11.80 -14.48 1.28
C GLN A 55 11.43 -14.86 2.72
N ASP A 56 10.90 -13.92 3.49
CA ASP A 56 10.49 -14.15 4.87
C ASP A 56 9.29 -15.10 4.97
N ILE A 57 8.30 -14.95 4.08
CA ILE A 57 7.18 -15.91 3.95
C ILE A 57 7.72 -17.32 3.67
N ARG A 58 8.63 -17.45 2.70
CA ARG A 58 9.21 -18.75 2.31
C ARG A 58 10.01 -19.38 3.45
N LYS A 59 10.78 -18.60 4.20
CA LYS A 59 11.55 -19.07 5.37
C LYS A 59 10.63 -19.55 6.48
N GLN A 60 9.65 -18.74 6.89
CA GLN A 60 8.71 -19.11 7.95
C GLN A 60 7.88 -20.34 7.58
N ALA A 61 7.44 -20.45 6.31
CA ALA A 61 6.75 -21.62 5.81
C ALA A 61 7.64 -22.88 5.82
N ALA A 62 8.92 -22.76 5.46
CA ALA A 62 9.87 -23.88 5.50
C ALA A 62 10.17 -24.36 6.93
N GLU A 63 10.12 -23.46 7.92
CA GLU A 63 10.29 -23.77 9.34
C GLU A 63 9.00 -24.25 10.02
N GLY A 64 7.88 -24.33 9.29
CA GLY A 64 6.59 -24.76 9.83
C GLY A 64 5.85 -23.71 10.67
N TYR A 65 6.32 -22.46 10.68
CA TYR A 65 5.65 -21.34 11.36
C TYR A 65 4.59 -20.69 10.45
N PRO A 66 3.42 -20.29 10.99
CA PRO A 66 2.40 -19.59 10.22
C PRO A 66 2.88 -18.17 9.85
N PRO A 67 3.01 -17.82 8.55
CA PRO A 67 3.66 -16.58 8.12
C PRO A 67 2.73 -15.35 8.17
N GLY A 68 1.95 -15.19 9.24
CA GLY A 68 0.93 -14.14 9.34
C GLY A 68 1.50 -12.73 9.24
N ASP A 69 2.60 -12.45 9.94
CA ASP A 69 3.21 -11.12 9.95
C ASP A 69 3.90 -10.75 8.64
N ALA A 70 4.53 -11.72 7.98
CA ALA A 70 5.19 -11.54 6.69
C ALA A 70 4.16 -11.42 5.55
N ALA A 71 3.04 -12.15 5.63
CA ALA A 71 1.92 -12.00 4.70
C ALA A 71 1.27 -10.61 4.79
N LEU A 72 1.09 -10.07 6.01
CA LEU A 72 0.60 -8.70 6.17
C LEU A 72 1.58 -7.66 5.61
N ASP A 73 2.89 -7.85 5.79
CA ASP A 73 3.89 -7.00 5.12
C ASP A 73 3.75 -7.06 3.61
N GLY A 74 3.66 -8.27 3.04
CA GLY A 74 3.44 -8.46 1.60
C GLY A 74 2.19 -7.73 1.11
N LEU A 75 1.09 -7.77 1.86
CA LEU A 75 -0.15 -7.08 1.50
C LEU A 75 0.03 -5.55 1.48
N PHE A 76 0.68 -4.97 2.50
CA PHE A 76 0.96 -3.53 2.51
C PHE A 76 1.89 -3.12 1.37
N ILE A 77 2.88 -3.95 1.04
CA ILE A 77 3.81 -3.68 -0.06
C ILE A 77 3.09 -3.73 -1.41
N LEU A 78 2.23 -4.73 -1.62
CA LEU A 78 1.43 -4.85 -2.85
C LEU A 78 0.46 -3.67 -2.98
N ALA A 79 -0.24 -3.32 -1.90
CA ALA A 79 -1.16 -2.17 -1.90
C ALA A 79 -0.41 -0.86 -2.22
N GLY A 80 0.72 -0.60 -1.56
CA GLY A 80 1.53 0.58 -1.81
C GLY A 80 2.10 0.62 -3.24
N GLY A 81 2.58 -0.52 -3.74
CA GLY A 81 3.06 -0.65 -5.12
C GLY A 81 1.97 -0.42 -6.17
N LEU A 82 0.76 -0.98 -5.97
CA LEU A 82 -0.37 -0.77 -6.87
C LEU A 82 -0.83 0.69 -6.89
N MET A 83 -0.79 1.37 -5.73
CA MET A 83 -1.10 2.80 -5.66
C MET A 83 -0.11 3.61 -6.50
N LEU A 84 1.20 3.33 -6.39
CA LEU A 84 2.26 4.01 -7.14
C LEU A 84 2.28 3.73 -8.65
N LEU A 85 1.52 2.74 -9.13
CA LEU A 85 1.38 2.50 -10.57
C LEU A 85 0.47 3.54 -11.25
N PHE A 86 -0.47 4.10 -10.49
CA PHE A 86 -1.35 5.14 -11.00
C PHE A 86 -0.72 6.50 -10.70
N PRO A 87 -0.35 7.29 -11.73
CA PRO A 87 0.29 8.59 -11.51
C PRO A 87 -0.67 9.53 -10.79
N GLY A 88 -0.40 9.80 -9.51
CA GLY A 88 -1.19 10.70 -8.67
C GLY A 88 -0.37 11.20 -7.50
N PHE A 89 -0.39 12.50 -7.22
CA PHE A 89 0.42 13.08 -6.14
C PHE A 89 0.00 12.54 -4.77
N ILE A 90 -1.30 12.43 -4.51
CA ILE A 90 -1.79 11.97 -3.20
C ILE A 90 -1.55 10.46 -3.06
N THR A 91 -1.88 9.73 -4.11
CA THR A 91 -1.76 8.27 -4.19
C THR A 91 -0.30 7.85 -4.12
N ASP A 92 0.63 8.58 -4.73
CA ASP A 92 2.07 8.36 -4.63
C ASP A 92 2.57 8.55 -3.20
N VAL A 93 2.14 9.63 -2.54
CA VAL A 93 2.52 9.89 -1.14
C VAL A 93 2.03 8.75 -0.24
N ILE A 94 0.77 8.36 -0.36
CA ILE A 94 0.20 7.27 0.43
C ILE A 94 0.91 5.94 0.11
N GLY A 95 1.15 5.65 -1.17
CA GLY A 95 1.84 4.46 -1.63
C GLY A 95 3.27 4.38 -1.08
N LEU A 96 4.03 5.48 -1.13
CA LEU A 96 5.35 5.57 -0.53
C LEU A 96 5.30 5.37 0.98
N PHE A 97 4.35 5.99 1.68
CA PHE A 97 4.19 5.78 3.13
C PHE A 97 3.92 4.31 3.47
N LEU A 98 3.10 3.60 2.68
CA LEU A 98 2.85 2.16 2.84
C LEU A 98 4.10 1.30 2.61
N LEU A 99 4.99 1.73 1.71
CA LEU A 99 6.25 1.04 1.43
C LEU A 99 7.32 1.29 2.50
N ILE A 100 7.19 2.32 3.33
CA ILE A 100 8.16 2.61 4.40
C ILE A 100 7.97 1.61 5.56
N PRO A 101 9.03 0.85 5.94
CA PRO A 101 8.91 -0.18 6.98
C PRO A 101 8.53 0.39 8.36
N GLY A 102 8.93 1.62 8.67
CA GLY A 102 8.56 2.29 9.93
C GLY A 102 7.05 2.57 10.05
N VAL A 103 6.37 2.84 8.94
CA VAL A 103 4.94 3.08 8.88
C VAL A 103 4.18 1.76 8.99
N ARG A 104 4.63 0.72 8.29
CA ARG A 104 4.06 -0.63 8.38
C ARG A 104 4.05 -1.17 9.81
N LYS A 105 5.16 -1.02 10.55
CA LYS A 105 5.22 -1.44 11.96
C LYS A 105 4.17 -0.76 12.85
N LYS A 106 3.77 0.48 12.54
CA LYS A 106 2.70 1.19 13.27
C LYS A 106 1.30 0.79 12.81
N LEU A 107 1.10 0.52 11.51
CA LEU A 107 -0.21 0.11 10.98
C LEU A 107 -0.57 -1.35 11.27
N LYS A 108 0.42 -2.24 11.32
CA LYS A 108 0.22 -3.67 11.64
C LYS A 108 -0.65 -3.94 12.86
N PRO A 109 -0.36 -3.39 14.06
CA PRO A 109 -1.17 -3.66 15.24
C PRO A 109 -2.61 -3.17 15.10
N PHE A 110 -2.85 -2.10 14.34
CA PHE A 110 -4.21 -1.63 14.04
C PHE A 110 -4.97 -2.63 13.18
N LEU A 111 -4.35 -3.10 12.09
CA LEU A 111 -4.96 -4.08 11.19
C LEU A 111 -5.20 -5.43 11.88
N TYR A 112 -4.22 -5.89 12.68
CA TYR A 112 -4.33 -7.12 13.46
C TYR A 112 -5.48 -7.04 14.48
N ARG A 113 -5.66 -5.88 15.13
CA ARG A 113 -6.76 -5.65 16.07
C ARG A 113 -8.11 -5.67 15.37
N GLN A 114 -8.23 -5.14 14.15
CA GLN A 114 -9.45 -5.20 13.34
C GLN A 114 -9.78 -6.63 12.90
N ILE A 115 -8.79 -7.37 12.41
CA ILE A 115 -8.95 -8.78 11.99
C ILE A 115 -9.37 -9.64 13.20
N ARG A 116 -8.68 -9.51 14.33
CA ARG A 116 -9.01 -10.25 15.57
C ARG A 116 -10.39 -9.90 16.11
N LYS A 117 -10.82 -8.64 16.00
CA LYS A 117 -12.16 -8.21 16.43
C LYS A 117 -13.25 -8.82 15.55
N LYS A 118 -12.99 -9.01 14.25
CA LYS A 118 -13.91 -9.73 13.35
C LYS A 118 -13.91 -11.24 13.60
N MET A 119 -12.76 -11.86 13.86
CA MET A 119 -12.68 -13.29 14.21
C MET A 119 -13.38 -13.64 15.52
N LYS A 120 -13.35 -12.74 16.52
CA LYS A 120 -14.10 -12.95 17.78
C LYS A 120 -15.62 -12.90 17.60
N ASN A 121 -16.11 -12.33 16.50
CA ASN A 121 -17.54 -12.18 16.23
C ASN A 121 -18.08 -13.21 15.22
N GLY A 122 -17.25 -14.13 14.71
CA GLY A 122 -17.66 -15.18 13.76
C GLY A 122 -16.81 -16.44 13.94
N SER A 123 -17.46 -17.47 14.46
CA SER A 123 -17.03 -18.86 14.70
C SER A 123 -15.83 -19.35 13.87
N VAL A 124 -14.63 -19.30 14.45
CA VAL A 124 -13.50 -20.10 13.98
C VAL A 124 -13.55 -21.42 14.73
N VAL A 125 -14.21 -22.42 14.13
CA VAL A 125 -14.08 -23.81 14.54
C VAL A 125 -12.71 -24.26 14.08
N ILE A 126 -11.79 -24.40 15.03
CA ILE A 126 -10.49 -25.05 14.81
C ILE A 126 -10.83 -26.55 14.65
N ILE A 127 -10.91 -27.03 13.41
CA ILE A 127 -10.95 -28.46 13.14
C ILE A 127 -9.53 -28.97 13.44
N ARG A 128 -9.48 -29.84 14.44
CA ARG A 128 -8.27 -30.46 14.97
C ARG A 128 -7.81 -31.59 14.07
#